data_AF-E7AIM1-F1
#
_entry.id   AF-E7AIM1-F1
#
_cell.length_a   1.000
_cell.length_b   1.000
_cell.length_c   1.000
_cell.angle_alpha   90.00
_cell.angle_beta   90.00
_cell.angle_gamma   90.00
#
_symmetry.space_group_name_H-M   'P 1'
#
loop_
_entity.id
_entity.type
_entity.pdbx_description
1 polymer ?
#
loop_
_entity_poly.entity_id
_entity_poly.type
_entity_poly.pdbx_seq_one_letter_code
_entity_poly.pdbx_strand_id
1 'polypeptide(L)'
;AGAVIHSHGMESCIVTMINPSSKEFRITHMEMIKGIQGHGYYDELVIPIIENTAHERELTESLAEAIKAYPKTTAVLVRNHGVYIWGDSWINAKTQAEC
;
A
#
# COMPACT_ATOMS: atom_id res chain seq x y z
N ALA A 1 7.43 -7.40 10.07
CA ALA A 1 8.23 -6.87 8.94
C ALA A 1 9.67 -6.69 9.39
N GLY A 2 10.64 -6.98 8.52
CA GLY A 2 12.06 -6.70 8.75
C GLY A 2 12.53 -5.38 8.14
N ALA A 3 11.76 -4.77 7.23
CA ALA A 3 11.98 -3.42 6.72
C ALA A 3 10.67 -2.76 6.26
N VAL A 4 10.67 -1.43 6.23
CA VAL A 4 9.56 -0.58 5.76
C VAL A 4 10.13 0.52 4.87
N ILE A 5 9.44 0.81 3.76
CA ILE A 5 9.70 1.93 2.86
C ILE A 5 8.49 2.85 2.93
N HIS A 6 8.75 4.15 3.13
CA HIS A 6 7.77 5.20 2.96
C HIS A 6 8.15 6.02 1.72
N SER A 7 7.18 6.26 0.84
CA SER A 7 7.37 7.06 -0.37
C SER A 7 6.22 8.02 -0.59
N HIS A 8 6.54 9.19 -1.14
CA HIS A 8 5.60 10.22 -1.59
C HIS A 8 5.50 10.24 -3.13
N GLY A 9 5.57 9.07 -3.76
CA GLY A 9 5.47 8.95 -5.21
C GLY A 9 4.19 9.59 -5.74
N MET A 10 4.31 10.35 -6.84
CA MET A 10 3.17 11.09 -7.41
C MET A 10 2.05 10.15 -7.83
N GLU A 11 2.39 8.97 -8.34
CA GLU A 11 1.48 7.88 -8.68
C GLU A 11 0.68 7.39 -7.46
N SER A 12 1.31 7.29 -6.29
CA SER A 12 0.65 6.92 -5.03
C SER A 12 -0.36 7.99 -4.60
N CYS A 13 -0.04 9.26 -4.79
CA CYS A 13 -0.99 10.34 -4.53
C CYS A 13 -2.13 10.33 -5.55
N ILE A 14 -1.82 10.27 -6.85
CA ILE A 14 -2.80 10.34 -7.95
C ILE A 14 -3.81 9.19 -7.85
N VAL A 15 -3.37 7.96 -7.58
CA VAL A 15 -4.28 6.81 -7.50
C VAL A 15 -5.35 7.00 -6.40
N THR A 16 -4.99 7.64 -5.29
CA THR A 16 -5.94 7.97 -4.22
C THR A 16 -6.89 9.13 -4.59
N MET A 17 -6.55 9.94 -5.59
CA MET A 17 -7.39 11.05 -6.05
C MET A 17 -8.37 10.68 -7.16
N ILE A 18 -8.10 9.62 -7.92
CA ILE A 18 -8.97 9.19 -9.05
C ILE A 18 -10.40 8.92 -8.57
N ASN A 19 -10.53 8.26 -7.41
CA ASN A 19 -11.82 8.08 -6.75
C ASN A 19 -11.72 8.46 -5.27
N PRO A 20 -12.07 9.71 -4.89
CA PRO A 20 -11.93 10.20 -3.52
C PRO A 20 -12.77 9.45 -2.48
N SER A 21 -13.83 8.76 -2.89
CA SER A 21 -14.67 7.98 -1.97
C SER A 21 -14.19 6.53 -1.80
N SER A 22 -13.23 6.07 -2.61
CA SER A 22 -12.70 4.71 -2.51
C SER A 22 -11.84 4.55 -1.27
N LYS A 23 -12.04 3.45 -0.54
CA LYS A 23 -11.20 3.01 0.59
C LYS A 23 -10.14 2.01 0.17
N GLU A 24 -10.11 1.62 -1.10
CA GLU A 24 -9.23 0.60 -1.64
C GLU A 24 -8.76 0.99 -3.04
N PHE A 25 -7.51 0.66 -3.33
CA PHE A 25 -7.03 0.50 -4.69
C PHE A 25 -7.11 -1.00 -5.06
N ARG A 26 -7.61 -1.30 -6.25
CA ARG A 26 -7.78 -2.67 -6.75
C ARG A 26 -7.23 -2.78 -8.17
N ILE A 27 -6.45 -3.81 -8.44
CA ILE A 27 -5.91 -4.11 -9.77
C ILE A 27 -5.73 -5.62 -9.95
N THR A 28 -5.89 -6.11 -11.18
CA THR A 28 -5.69 -7.53 -11.53
C THR A 28 -5.13 -7.63 -12.96
N HIS A 29 -4.67 -8.82 -13.36
CA HIS A 29 -4.15 -9.11 -14.71
C HIS A 29 -2.93 -8.25 -15.11
N MET A 30 -2.05 -7.95 -14.14
CA MET A 30 -0.82 -7.19 -14.33
C MET A 30 0.39 -8.03 -13.92
N GLU A 31 1.41 -8.13 -14.78
CA GLU A 31 2.59 -8.98 -14.53
C GLU A 31 3.34 -8.61 -13.24
N MET A 32 3.39 -7.31 -12.93
CA MET A 32 4.04 -6.79 -11.72
C MET A 32 3.41 -7.31 -10.41
N ILE A 33 2.14 -7.73 -10.41
CA ILE A 33 1.47 -8.27 -9.22
C ILE A 33 2.22 -9.50 -8.67
N LYS A 34 2.89 -10.28 -9.53
CA LYS A 34 3.72 -11.42 -9.11
C LYS A 34 4.91 -11.03 -8.22
N GLY A 35 5.34 -9.77 -8.26
CA GLY A 35 6.38 -9.24 -7.38
C GLY A 35 5.87 -8.91 -5.97
N ILE A 36 4.55 -8.91 -5.76
CA ILE A 36 3.92 -8.68 -4.47
C ILE A 36 3.74 -10.01 -3.74
N GLN A 37 4.20 -10.07 -2.48
CA GLN A 37 4.15 -11.29 -1.69
C GLN A 37 2.74 -11.88 -1.63
N GLY A 38 2.62 -13.18 -1.90
CA GLY A 38 1.36 -13.92 -1.81
C GLY A 38 0.41 -13.75 -3.01
N HIS A 39 0.87 -13.17 -4.12
CA HIS A 39 0.05 -12.94 -5.31
C HIS A 39 0.68 -13.54 -6.58
N GLY A 40 -0.17 -13.95 -7.51
CA GLY A 40 0.14 -14.34 -8.88
C GLY A 40 -0.56 -13.44 -9.91
N TYR A 41 -0.32 -13.69 -11.19
CA TYR A 41 -0.80 -12.84 -12.30
C TYR A 41 -2.33 -12.63 -12.32
N TYR A 42 -3.09 -13.70 -12.02
CA TYR A 42 -4.55 -13.67 -12.03
C TYR A 42 -5.18 -13.22 -10.71
N ASP A 43 -4.37 -13.01 -9.67
CA ASP A 43 -4.90 -12.54 -8.40
C ASP A 43 -5.30 -11.07 -8.50
N GLU A 44 -6.25 -10.67 -7.65
CA GLU A 44 -6.57 -9.26 -7.44
C GLU A 44 -5.72 -8.73 -6.29
N LEU A 45 -4.89 -7.73 -6.59
CA LEU A 45 -4.19 -6.96 -5.58
C LEU A 45 -5.14 -5.91 -5.01
N VAL A 46 -5.30 -5.91 -3.69
CA VAL A 46 -6.10 -4.94 -2.95
C VAL A 46 -5.20 -4.20 -1.96
N ILE A 47 -5.08 -2.88 -2.11
CA ILE A 47 -4.32 -2.02 -1.20
C ILE A 47 -5.30 -1.07 -0.50
N PRO A 48 -5.39 -1.08 0.85
CA PRO A 48 -6.25 -0.15 1.56
C PRO A 48 -5.75 1.29 1.47
N ILE A 49 -6.69 2.23 1.43
CA ILE A 49 -6.45 3.68 1.43
C ILE A 49 -6.99 4.23 2.75
N ILE A 50 -6.11 4.85 3.54
CA ILE A 50 -6.49 5.59 4.74
C ILE A 50 -6.46 7.09 4.48
N GLU A 51 -7.23 7.84 5.27
CA GLU A 51 -7.23 9.30 5.19
C GLU A 51 -5.97 9.87 5.84
N ASN A 52 -5.46 10.95 5.25
CA ASN A 52 -4.34 11.68 5.80
C ASN A 52 -4.74 12.49 7.04
N THR A 53 -3.78 12.74 7.91
CA THR A 53 -3.91 13.60 9.09
C THR A 53 -2.89 14.72 9.02
N ALA A 54 -3.07 15.78 9.80
CA ALA A 54 -2.11 16.89 9.83
C ALA A 54 -0.75 16.47 10.42
N HIS A 55 -0.74 15.43 11.25
CA HIS A 55 0.45 14.96 11.96
C HIS A 55 0.60 13.45 11.80
N GLU A 56 1.77 13.01 11.36
CA GLU A 56 2.04 11.60 11.04
C GLU A 56 1.79 10.63 12.19
N ARG A 57 2.06 11.05 13.43
CA ARG A 57 1.78 10.26 14.63
C ARG A 57 0.31 9.84 14.76
N GLU A 58 -0.61 10.63 14.19
CA GLU A 58 -2.05 10.39 14.23
C GLU A 58 -2.50 9.33 13.20
N LEU A 59 -1.63 8.95 12.24
CA LEU A 59 -1.87 7.84 11.32
C LEU A 59 -1.70 6.47 11.98
N THR A 60 -1.05 6.40 13.15
CA THR A 60 -0.65 5.12 13.76
C THR A 60 -1.84 4.16 13.96
N GLU A 61 -2.96 4.68 14.44
CA GLU A 61 -4.15 3.87 14.72
C GLU A 61 -4.80 3.38 13.42
N SER A 62 -5.08 4.28 12.47
CA SER A 62 -5.69 3.92 11.18
C SER A 62 -4.81 2.98 10.35
N LEU A 63 -3.50 3.16 10.39
CA LEU A 63 -2.53 2.25 9.78
C LEU A 63 -2.59 0.86 10.42
N ALA A 64 -2.61 0.78 11.76
CA ALA A 64 -2.69 -0.49 12.48
C ALA A 64 -4.02 -1.22 12.22
N GLU A 65 -5.13 -0.48 12.14
CA GLU A 65 -6.44 -1.03 11.77
C GLU A 65 -6.45 -1.56 10.33
N ALA A 66 -5.91 -0.80 9.38
CA ALA A 66 -5.79 -1.23 7.99
C ALA A 66 -4.95 -2.50 7.86
N ILE A 67 -3.80 -2.59 8.53
CA ILE A 67 -2.95 -3.79 8.50
C ILE A 67 -3.70 -5.01 9.05
N LYS A 68 -4.48 -4.86 10.13
CA LYS A 68 -5.28 -5.96 10.70
C LYS A 68 -6.43 -6.38 9.79
N ALA A 69 -7.11 -5.41 9.17
CA ALA A 69 -8.26 -5.66 8.31
C ALA A 69 -7.86 -6.31 6.97
N TYR A 70 -6.64 -6.04 6.48
CA TYR A 70 -6.13 -6.54 5.20
C TYR A 70 -4.89 -7.42 5.42
N PRO A 71 -5.02 -8.63 5.99
CA PRO A 71 -3.87 -9.46 6.38
C PRO A 71 -3.00 -9.95 5.20
N LYS A 72 -3.49 -9.84 3.96
CA LYS A 72 -2.73 -10.17 2.74
C LYS A 72 -2.00 -8.97 2.12
N THR A 73 -2.27 -7.74 2.57
CA THR A 73 -1.59 -6.57 2.01
C THR A 73 -0.17 -6.46 2.54
N THR A 74 0.72 -5.92 1.71
CA THR A 74 2.07 -5.48 2.12
C THR A 74 2.24 -3.97 2.02
N ALA A 75 1.16 -3.24 1.78
CA ALA A 75 1.15 -1.81 1.65
C ALA A 75 -0.13 -1.16 2.19
N VAL A 76 -0.03 0.12 2.58
CA VAL A 76 -1.16 1.02 2.83
C VAL A 76 -0.91 2.34 2.12
N LEU A 77 -1.89 2.80 1.35
CA LEU A 77 -1.90 4.13 0.76
C LEU A 77 -2.47 5.13 1.76
N VAL A 78 -1.85 6.32 1.82
CA VAL A 78 -2.34 7.46 2.60
C VAL A 78 -2.76 8.55 1.61
N ARG A 79 -4.04 8.89 1.61
CA ARG A 79 -4.65 9.78 0.61
C ARG A 79 -3.90 11.12 0.55
N ASN A 80 -3.54 11.57 -0.64
CA ASN A 80 -2.81 12.84 -0.85
C ASN A 80 -1.45 12.94 -0.10
N HIS A 81 -0.87 11.82 0.33
CA HIS A 81 0.41 11.78 1.04
C HIS A 81 1.38 10.84 0.35
N GLY A 82 1.02 9.57 0.20
CA GLY A 82 1.95 8.55 -0.30
C GLY A 82 1.57 7.13 0.10
N VAL A 83 2.58 6.30 0.34
CA VAL A 83 2.41 4.87 0.63
C VAL A 83 3.43 4.39 1.67
N TYR A 84 3.02 3.43 2.51
CA TYR A 84 3.92 2.61 3.33
C TYR A 84 3.92 1.20 2.80
N ILE A 85 5.11 0.63 2.61
CA ILE A 85 5.32 -0.71 2.03
C ILE A 85 6.28 -1.46 2.94
N TRP A 86 5.99 -2.72 3.26
CA TRP A 86 6.82 -3.51 4.17
C TRP A 86 7.10 -4.91 3.66
N GLY A 87 8.23 -5.47 4.08
CA GLY A 87 8.62 -6.83 3.74
C GLY A 87 9.48 -7.47 4.82
N ASP A 88 9.80 -8.74 4.65
CA ASP A 88 10.63 -9.51 5.60
C ASP A 88 12.10 -9.07 5.60
N SER A 89 12.55 -8.46 4.51
CA SER A 89 13.85 -7.81 4.36
C SER A 89 13.72 -6.50 3.59
N TRP A 90 14.77 -5.67 3.61
CA TRP A 90 14.82 -4.45 2.78
C TRP A 90 14.73 -4.76 1.28
N ILE A 91 15.21 -5.94 0.86
CA ILE A 91 15.11 -6.41 -0.53
C ILE A 91 13.64 -6.68 -0.87
N ASN A 92 12.92 -7.43 -0.02
CA ASN A 92 11.50 -7.70 -0.24
C ASN A 92 10.67 -6.40 -0.25
N ALA A 93 10.90 -5.52 0.73
CA ALA A 93 10.22 -4.23 0.79
C ALA A 93 10.47 -3.39 -0.46
N LYS A 94 11.72 -3.36 -0.97
CA LYS A 94 12.08 -2.62 -2.18
C LYS A 94 11.52 -3.24 -3.45
N THR A 95 11.58 -4.55 -3.62
CA THR A 95 10.96 -5.24 -4.78
C THR A 95 9.47 -4.96 -4.84
N GLN A 96 8.77 -5.06 -3.71
CA GLN A 96 7.34 -4.74 -3.64
C GLN A 96 7.04 -3.24 -3.85
N ALA A 97 7.98 -2.35 -3.55
CA ALA A 97 7.83 -0.92 -3.82
C ALA A 97 8.06 -0.55 -5.29
N GLU A 98 8.76 -1.40 -6.04
CA GLU A 98 8.98 -1.24 -7.48
C GLU A 98 7.85 -1.86 -8.33
N CYS A 99 7.05 -2.75 -7.73
CA CYS A 99 5.96 -3.49 -8.39
C CYS A 99 4.59 -2.87 -8.11
#